data_AF-A0A2S2P5X6-F1
#
_entry.id   AF-A0A2S2P5X6-F1
#
_cell.length_a   1.000
_cell.length_b   1.000
_cell.length_c   1.000
_cell.angle_alpha   90.00
_cell.angle_beta   90.00
_cell.angle_gamma   90.00
#
_symmetry.space_group_name_H-M   'P 1'
#
loop_
_entity.id
_entity.type
_entity.pdbx_description
1 polymer ?
#
loop_
_entity_poly.entity_id
_entity_poly.type
_entity_poly.pdbx_seq_one_letter_code
_entity_poly.pdbx_strand_id
1 'polypeptide(L)'
;MWALGKTIDCPEVPRVYVGSFWDQPYKNDVNRIMFNEEENDLFQDMKSLPHNSLISKLNHIGKRANTAIVHAYIMSELKSRVPLLSRIINKSHCQNELINNLENVFAEIQEKYKNLSVGDFPDVENMKVILKGKDFSSFNNLDEKLINRATNLLDGFNMEMTMNEVQVQSNVIPCKNDVSTPFNGKTEGIDEGKFDQRWIVEYYREPFDNIFNNLAKNDGKVIRTAAKEEFLKSKLPNSVLSKIWKLADQDEDGLLDSDEFALAMYLIKIKLEGSELPDSLPKHLLPPSKK
;
A
#
# COMPACT_ATOMS: atom_id res chain seq x y z
N MET A 1 -11.49 10.01 -15.72
CA MET A 1 -12.03 10.34 -14.37
C MET A 1 -13.38 11.02 -14.38
N TRP A 2 -13.63 12.05 -15.20
CA TRP A 2 -14.90 12.80 -15.21
C TRP A 2 -16.17 11.94 -15.42
N ALA A 3 -16.14 10.96 -16.32
CA ALA A 3 -17.26 10.05 -16.53
C ALA A 3 -17.45 9.04 -15.38
N LEU A 4 -16.36 8.57 -14.77
CA LEU A 4 -16.37 7.63 -13.65
C LEU A 4 -17.03 8.24 -12.41
N GLY A 5 -16.71 9.49 -12.07
CA GLY A 5 -17.30 10.18 -10.92
C GLY A 5 -18.80 10.48 -11.04
N LYS A 6 -19.38 10.39 -12.24
CA LYS A 6 -20.84 10.48 -12.45
C LYS A 6 -21.55 9.12 -12.33
N THR A 7 -20.79 8.04 -12.43
CA THR A 7 -21.33 6.68 -12.53
C THR A 7 -21.13 5.88 -11.25
N ILE A 8 -20.00 6.12 -10.57
CA ILE A 8 -19.68 5.48 -9.29
C ILE A 8 -20.09 6.44 -8.18
N ASP A 9 -21.09 6.04 -7.40
CA ASP A 9 -21.58 6.79 -6.23
C ASP A 9 -20.68 6.52 -5.02
N CYS A 10 -19.44 6.98 -5.09
CA CYS A 10 -18.49 6.94 -3.97
C CYS A 10 -17.83 8.32 -3.78
N PRO A 11 -17.71 8.80 -2.52
CA PRO A 11 -17.07 10.09 -2.23
C PRO A 11 -15.56 10.07 -2.45
N GLU A 12 -14.95 8.89 -2.43
CA GLU A 12 -13.51 8.67 -2.65
C GLU A 12 -13.21 8.44 -4.14
N VAL A 13 -12.12 9.02 -4.62
CA VAL A 13 -11.72 8.88 -6.03
C VAL A 13 -11.10 7.49 -6.24
N PRO A 14 -11.59 6.67 -7.18
CA PRO A 14 -11.03 5.34 -7.41
C PRO A 14 -9.61 5.43 -7.98
N ARG A 15 -8.71 4.57 -7.51
CA ARG A 15 -7.37 4.37 -8.08
C ARG A 15 -7.50 3.83 -9.50
N VAL A 16 -6.80 4.44 -10.43
CA VAL A 16 -6.69 3.98 -11.83
C VAL A 16 -5.25 3.62 -12.08
N TYR A 17 -5.00 2.41 -12.58
CA TYR A 17 -3.68 1.96 -13.01
C TYR A 17 -3.53 2.22 -14.51
N VAL A 18 -2.53 2.99 -14.89
CA VAL A 18 -2.32 3.41 -16.28
C VAL A 18 -1.16 2.62 -16.88
N GLY A 19 -1.41 1.83 -17.91
CA GLY A 19 -0.38 1.06 -18.59
C GLY A 19 -0.92 0.27 -19.79
N SER A 20 -0.03 -0.49 -20.43
CA SER A 20 -0.38 -1.48 -21.45
C SER A 20 -0.07 -2.87 -20.89
N PHE A 21 -1.10 -3.53 -20.35
CA PHE A 21 -0.98 -4.85 -19.72
C PHE A 21 -0.93 -5.99 -20.77
N TRP A 22 0.08 -5.94 -21.63
CA TRP A 22 0.37 -6.93 -22.67
C TRP A 22 1.89 -6.99 -22.91
N ASP A 23 2.42 -8.21 -23.00
CA ASP A 23 3.75 -8.64 -23.46
C ASP A 23 4.29 -8.08 -24.80
N GLN A 24 3.60 -7.17 -25.49
CA GLN A 24 4.08 -6.55 -26.74
C GLN A 24 4.91 -5.30 -26.46
N PRO A 25 5.88 -4.94 -27.33
CA PRO A 25 6.63 -3.71 -27.18
C PRO A 25 5.74 -2.47 -27.27
N TYR A 26 6.08 -1.45 -26.46
CA TYR A 26 5.42 -0.15 -26.51
C TYR A 26 5.59 0.51 -27.87
N LYS A 27 4.50 1.06 -28.41
CA LYS A 27 4.57 1.93 -29.60
C LYS A 27 5.21 3.28 -29.30
N ASN A 28 5.06 3.76 -28.07
CA ASN A 28 5.65 4.99 -27.55
C ASN A 28 6.19 4.71 -26.15
N ASP A 29 7.49 4.92 -25.96
CA ASP A 29 8.24 4.56 -24.76
C ASP A 29 8.53 5.75 -23.82
N VAL A 30 8.05 6.96 -24.16
CA VAL A 30 8.28 8.18 -23.36
C VAL A 30 7.82 8.00 -21.90
N ASN A 31 6.71 7.29 -21.68
CA ASN A 31 6.12 7.07 -20.35
C ASN A 31 6.36 5.65 -19.82
N ARG A 32 7.33 4.91 -20.37
CA ARG A 32 7.58 3.51 -20.01
C ARG A 32 7.80 3.30 -18.51
N ILE A 33 8.51 4.23 -17.86
CA ILE A 33 8.79 4.16 -16.42
C ILE A 33 7.48 4.22 -15.63
N MET A 34 6.63 5.22 -15.90
CA MET A 34 5.32 5.36 -15.27
C MET A 34 4.46 4.09 -15.45
N PHE A 35 4.42 3.54 -16.67
CA PHE A 35 3.62 2.33 -16.92
C PHE A 35 4.12 1.12 -16.12
N ASN A 36 5.43 0.95 -16.02
CA ASN A 36 6.02 -0.13 -15.23
C ASN A 36 5.77 0.06 -13.71
N GLU A 37 5.81 1.29 -13.21
CA GLU A 37 5.48 1.60 -11.81
C GLU A 37 4.00 1.31 -11.51
N GLU A 38 3.09 1.75 -12.38
CA GLU A 38 1.65 1.49 -12.26
C GLU A 38 1.30 0.01 -12.36
N GLU A 39 2.01 -0.74 -13.21
CA GLU A 39 1.89 -2.19 -13.33
C GLU A 39 2.36 -2.91 -12.05
N ASN A 40 3.48 -2.48 -11.48
CA ASN A 40 3.98 -3.01 -10.22
C ASN A 40 3.00 -2.75 -9.06
N ASP A 41 2.46 -1.55 -8.95
CA ASP A 41 1.45 -1.20 -7.94
C ASP A 41 0.23 -2.13 -8.07
N LEU A 42 -0.29 -2.31 -9.29
CA LEU A 42 -1.42 -3.20 -9.55
C LEU A 42 -1.11 -4.64 -9.11
N PHE A 43 0.08 -5.14 -9.39
CA PHE A 43 0.48 -6.49 -9.00
C PHE A 43 0.60 -6.66 -7.48
N GLN A 44 1.10 -5.65 -6.77
CA GLN A 44 1.15 -5.71 -5.30
C GLN A 44 -0.25 -5.71 -4.71
N ASP A 45 -1.15 -4.89 -5.24
CA ASP A 45 -2.55 -4.88 -4.81
C ASP A 45 -3.23 -6.22 -5.09
N MET A 46 -3.02 -6.80 -6.28
CA MET A 46 -3.52 -8.14 -6.61
C MET A 46 -2.96 -9.23 -5.69
N LYS A 47 -1.67 -9.15 -5.33
CA LYS A 47 -1.04 -10.11 -4.38
C LYS A 47 -1.64 -10.00 -2.99
N SER A 48 -2.08 -8.81 -2.58
CA SER A 48 -2.72 -8.59 -1.27
C SER A 48 -4.17 -9.09 -1.21
N LEU A 49 -4.83 -9.35 -2.35
CA LEU A 49 -6.25 -9.71 -2.42
C LEU A 49 -6.65 -10.93 -1.57
N PRO A 50 -5.93 -12.06 -1.56
CA PRO A 50 -6.32 -13.21 -0.74
C PRO A 50 -6.35 -12.88 0.75
N HIS A 51 -5.38 -12.10 1.22
CA HIS A 51 -5.29 -11.65 2.61
C HIS A 51 -6.41 -10.64 2.93
N ASN A 52 -6.58 -9.61 2.09
CA ASN A 52 -7.64 -8.60 2.25
C ASN A 52 -9.05 -9.20 2.17
N SER A 53 -9.24 -10.22 1.31
CA SER A 53 -10.50 -10.98 1.22
C SER A 53 -10.78 -11.74 2.50
N LEU A 54 -9.76 -12.35 3.11
CA LEU A 54 -9.92 -13.03 4.39
C LEU A 54 -10.30 -12.04 5.50
N ILE A 55 -9.61 -10.91 5.60
CA ILE A 55 -9.95 -9.84 6.56
C ILE A 55 -11.39 -9.37 6.33
N SER A 56 -11.78 -9.14 5.08
CA SER A 56 -13.14 -8.73 4.75
C SER A 56 -14.17 -9.79 5.13
N LYS A 57 -13.90 -11.08 4.87
CA LYS A 57 -14.76 -12.19 5.30
C LYS A 57 -14.89 -12.25 6.81
N LEU A 58 -13.81 -12.08 7.56
CA LEU A 58 -13.83 -12.00 9.02
C LEU A 58 -14.70 -10.83 9.49
N ASN A 59 -14.53 -9.64 8.90
CA ASN A 59 -15.36 -8.47 9.20
C ASN A 59 -16.84 -8.74 8.90
N HIS A 60 -17.17 -9.41 7.79
CA HIS A 60 -18.55 -9.80 7.48
C HIS A 60 -19.12 -10.82 8.47
N ILE A 61 -18.30 -11.78 8.93
CA ILE A 61 -18.71 -12.74 9.97
C ILE A 61 -19.01 -12.01 11.28
N GLY A 62 -18.13 -11.08 11.70
CA GLY A 62 -18.34 -10.27 12.89
C GLY A 62 -19.63 -9.45 12.81
N LYS A 63 -19.82 -8.70 11.71
CA LYS A 63 -21.07 -7.94 11.47
C LYS A 63 -22.31 -8.84 11.52
N ARG A 64 -22.25 -10.01 10.87
CA ARG A 64 -23.37 -10.96 10.85
C ARG A 64 -23.67 -11.54 12.24
N ALA A 65 -22.63 -11.81 13.04
CA ALA A 65 -22.80 -12.27 14.41
C ALA A 65 -23.46 -11.20 15.29
N ASN A 66 -23.04 -9.92 15.20
CA ASN A 66 -23.70 -8.80 15.87
C ASN A 66 -25.18 -8.71 15.49
N THR A 67 -25.49 -8.68 14.20
CA THR A 67 -26.89 -8.60 13.72
C THR A 67 -27.72 -9.80 14.20
N ALA A 68 -27.14 -11.00 14.25
CA ALA A 68 -27.82 -12.19 14.75
C ALA A 68 -28.11 -12.12 16.26
N ILE A 69 -27.17 -11.60 17.06
CA ILE A 69 -27.34 -11.37 18.50
C ILE A 69 -28.45 -10.34 18.74
N VAL A 70 -28.40 -9.19 18.06
CA VAL A 70 -29.43 -8.15 18.12
C VAL A 70 -30.80 -8.73 17.77
N HIS A 71 -30.88 -9.48 16.66
CA HIS A 71 -32.12 -10.12 16.25
C HIS A 71 -32.65 -11.11 17.31
N ALA A 72 -31.77 -11.89 17.95
CA ALA A 72 -32.16 -12.79 19.03
C ALA A 72 -32.74 -12.03 20.24
N TYR A 73 -32.15 -10.90 20.62
CA TYR A 73 -32.70 -10.03 21.67
C TYR A 73 -34.07 -9.48 21.29
N ILE A 74 -34.24 -8.99 20.06
CA ILE A 74 -35.54 -8.48 19.57
C ILE A 74 -36.60 -9.59 19.66
N MET A 75 -36.31 -10.80 19.14
CA MET A 75 -37.28 -11.90 19.19
C MET A 75 -37.66 -12.29 20.62
N SER A 76 -36.67 -12.37 21.51
CA SER A 76 -36.92 -12.72 22.91
C SER A 76 -37.71 -11.64 23.65
N GLU A 77 -37.41 -10.37 23.40
CA GLU A 77 -38.07 -9.24 24.05
C GLU A 77 -39.52 -9.10 23.56
N LEU A 78 -39.76 -9.23 22.25
CA LEU A 78 -41.11 -9.26 21.68
C LEU A 78 -41.94 -10.41 22.25
N LYS A 79 -41.35 -11.59 22.43
CA LYS A 79 -42.02 -12.72 23.07
C LYS A 79 -42.36 -12.44 24.54
N SER A 80 -41.40 -11.93 25.30
CA SER A 80 -41.54 -11.63 26.73
C SER A 80 -42.67 -10.62 26.99
N ARG A 81 -42.83 -9.63 26.10
CA ARG A 81 -43.85 -8.59 26.19
C ARG A 81 -45.25 -9.01 25.78
N VAL A 82 -45.43 -10.20 25.21
CA VAL A 82 -46.78 -10.73 24.95
C VAL A 82 -47.28 -11.40 26.24
N PRO A 83 -48.26 -10.82 26.96
CA PRO A 83 -48.71 -11.35 28.23
C PRO A 83 -49.27 -12.77 28.08
N LEU A 84 -49.01 -13.64 29.06
CA LEU A 84 -49.52 -15.02 29.10
C LEU A 84 -51.06 -15.07 28.92
N LEU A 85 -51.79 -14.09 29.47
CA LEU A 85 -53.24 -13.96 29.37
C LEU A 85 -53.72 -13.38 28.01
N SER A 86 -52.89 -12.59 27.32
CA SER A 86 -53.22 -12.03 25.99
C SER A 86 -53.32 -13.10 24.89
N ARG A 87 -52.72 -14.27 25.14
CA ARG A 87 -52.74 -15.45 24.26
C ARG A 87 -54.16 -15.94 23.94
N ILE A 88 -55.16 -15.50 24.72
CA ILE A 88 -56.55 -15.96 24.65
C ILE A 88 -57.53 -14.85 24.21
N ILE A 89 -57.30 -13.57 24.56
CA ILE A 89 -58.36 -12.54 24.45
C ILE A 89 -58.06 -11.43 23.41
N ASN A 90 -56.82 -10.96 23.23
CA ASN A 90 -56.50 -9.83 22.33
C ASN A 90 -55.06 -9.87 21.77
N LYS A 91 -54.61 -11.06 21.36
CA LYS A 91 -53.24 -11.31 20.90
C LYS A 91 -52.81 -10.44 19.71
N SER A 92 -53.68 -10.31 18.70
CA SER A 92 -53.40 -9.54 17.49
C SER A 92 -53.24 -8.06 17.76
N HIS A 93 -54.08 -7.49 18.63
CA HIS A 93 -53.99 -6.09 19.03
C HIS A 93 -52.67 -5.79 19.74
N CYS A 94 -52.30 -6.60 20.73
CA CYS A 94 -51.05 -6.44 21.47
C CYS A 94 -49.81 -6.56 20.57
N GLN A 95 -49.80 -7.52 19.63
CA GLN A 95 -48.73 -7.64 18.65
C GLN A 95 -48.64 -6.43 17.72
N ASN A 96 -49.79 -5.91 17.25
CA ASN A 96 -49.82 -4.71 16.41
C ASN A 96 -49.32 -3.46 17.16
N GLU A 97 -49.66 -3.33 18.44
CA GLU A 97 -49.17 -2.24 19.30
C GLU A 97 -47.64 -2.30 19.48
N LEU A 98 -47.09 -3.50 19.72
CA LEU A 98 -45.64 -3.72 19.79
C LEU A 98 -44.93 -3.40 18.46
N ILE A 99 -45.54 -3.77 17.32
CA ILE A 99 -45.00 -3.45 15.98
C ILE A 99 -45.02 -1.93 15.74
N ASN A 100 -46.09 -1.25 16.13
CA ASN A 100 -46.20 0.20 15.98
C ASN A 100 -45.17 0.94 16.85
N ASN A 101 -44.82 0.37 18.02
CA ASN A 101 -43.86 0.94 18.96
C ASN A 101 -42.45 0.34 18.87
N LEU A 102 -42.09 -0.26 17.72
CA LEU A 102 -40.85 -1.02 17.55
C LEU A 102 -39.58 -0.19 17.77
N GLU A 103 -39.62 1.11 17.45
CA GLU A 103 -38.50 2.05 17.65
C GLU A 103 -38.11 2.17 19.12
N ASN A 104 -39.11 2.32 20.00
CA ASN A 104 -38.88 2.37 21.44
C ASN A 104 -38.40 1.00 21.97
N VAL A 105 -38.93 -0.11 21.43
CA VAL A 105 -38.42 -1.44 21.79
C VAL A 105 -36.93 -1.59 21.44
N PHE A 106 -36.49 -1.07 20.29
CA PHE A 106 -35.07 -1.10 19.92
C PHE A 106 -34.22 -0.23 20.85
N ALA A 107 -34.68 0.97 21.19
CA ALA A 107 -33.99 1.86 22.13
C ALA A 107 -33.85 1.22 23.52
N GLU A 108 -34.91 0.59 24.02
CA GLU A 108 -34.88 -0.12 25.31
C GLU A 108 -33.95 -1.34 25.29
N ILE A 109 -33.90 -2.10 24.18
CA ILE A 109 -32.95 -3.20 24.00
C ILE A 109 -31.51 -2.66 24.03
N GLN A 110 -31.25 -1.54 23.35
CA GLN A 110 -29.93 -0.92 23.35
C GLN A 110 -29.50 -0.48 24.75
N GLU A 111 -30.40 0.13 25.52
CA GLU A 111 -30.11 0.55 26.89
C GLU A 111 -29.89 -0.65 27.83
N LYS A 112 -30.71 -1.70 27.66
CA LYS A 112 -30.65 -2.94 28.45
C LYS A 112 -29.36 -3.73 28.19
N TYR A 113 -28.88 -3.74 26.96
CA TYR A 113 -27.68 -4.47 26.54
C TYR A 113 -26.59 -3.49 26.07
N LYS A 114 -25.75 -3.05 27.02
CA LYS A 114 -24.76 -1.96 26.85
C LYS A 114 -23.70 -2.12 25.74
N ASN A 115 -23.61 -3.29 25.10
CA ASN A 115 -22.60 -3.58 24.07
C ASN A 115 -23.16 -3.63 22.64
N LEU A 116 -24.32 -3.01 22.39
CA LEU A 116 -24.94 -3.00 21.06
C LEU A 116 -24.76 -1.65 20.35
N SER A 117 -24.26 -1.69 19.11
CA SER A 117 -24.19 -0.52 18.24
C SER A 117 -25.53 -0.27 17.56
N VAL A 118 -25.91 1.00 17.38
CA VAL A 118 -27.12 1.40 16.64
C VAL A 118 -27.11 0.84 15.22
N GLY A 119 -25.93 0.79 14.58
CA GLY A 119 -25.77 0.31 13.21
C GLY A 119 -26.00 -1.20 13.01
N ASP A 120 -26.06 -1.98 14.10
CA ASP A 120 -26.33 -3.42 14.04
C ASP A 120 -27.84 -3.73 14.02
N PHE A 121 -28.69 -2.74 14.34
CA PHE A 121 -30.14 -2.90 14.33
C PHE A 121 -30.69 -2.89 12.89
N PRO A 122 -31.70 -3.72 12.60
CA PRO A 122 -32.36 -3.70 11.29
C PRO A 122 -33.14 -2.40 11.10
N ASP A 123 -33.37 -2.05 9.84
CA ASP A 123 -34.29 -0.98 9.51
C ASP A 123 -35.69 -1.27 10.09
N VAL A 124 -36.23 -0.27 10.79
CA VAL A 124 -37.46 -0.39 11.56
C VAL A 124 -38.65 -0.69 10.65
N GLU A 125 -38.79 0.01 9.53
CA GLU A 125 -39.93 -0.15 8.63
C GLU A 125 -39.92 -1.52 7.96
N ASN A 126 -38.76 -1.98 7.51
CA ASN A 126 -38.58 -3.33 6.98
C ASN A 126 -38.91 -4.39 8.04
N MET A 127 -38.47 -4.20 9.29
CA MET A 127 -38.77 -5.13 10.37
C MET A 127 -40.26 -5.15 10.72
N LYS A 128 -40.94 -4.00 10.72
CA LYS A 128 -42.40 -3.90 10.89
C LYS A 128 -43.14 -4.72 9.83
N VAL A 129 -42.70 -4.68 8.57
CA VAL A 129 -43.29 -5.48 7.49
C VAL A 129 -43.09 -6.98 7.70
N ILE A 130 -41.89 -7.41 8.09
CA ILE A 130 -41.57 -8.83 8.31
C ILE A 130 -42.33 -9.41 9.52
N LEU A 131 -42.52 -8.62 10.57
CA LEU A 131 -43.21 -9.03 11.79
C LEU A 131 -44.73 -9.13 11.62
N LYS A 132 -45.31 -8.41 10.65
CA LYS A 132 -46.74 -8.52 10.34
C LYS A 132 -47.08 -9.96 9.94
N GLY A 133 -48.04 -10.55 10.64
CA GLY A 133 -48.47 -11.94 10.41
C GLY A 133 -47.59 -13.01 11.05
N LYS A 134 -46.57 -12.63 11.84
CA LYS A 134 -45.79 -13.58 12.67
C LYS A 134 -46.42 -13.73 14.05
N ASP A 135 -46.38 -14.94 14.58
CA ASP A 135 -46.83 -15.20 15.94
C ASP A 135 -45.68 -15.09 16.95
N PHE A 136 -45.65 -14.00 17.71
CA PHE A 136 -44.58 -13.75 18.67
C PHE A 136 -44.54 -14.77 19.82
N SER A 137 -45.67 -15.43 20.12
CA SER A 137 -45.72 -16.46 21.15
C SER A 137 -45.01 -17.76 20.75
N SER A 138 -44.74 -17.92 19.45
CA SER A 138 -43.98 -19.05 18.87
C SER A 138 -42.48 -18.81 18.86
N PHE A 139 -42.02 -17.59 19.14
CA PHE A 139 -40.60 -17.29 19.17
C PHE A 139 -39.88 -18.07 20.28
N ASN A 140 -38.57 -18.21 20.15
CA ASN A 140 -37.75 -18.85 21.17
C ASN A 140 -37.44 -17.86 22.30
N ASN A 141 -37.26 -18.39 23.52
CA ASN A 141 -36.65 -17.60 24.58
C ASN A 141 -35.16 -17.39 24.26
N LEU A 142 -34.57 -16.35 24.83
CA LEU A 142 -33.13 -16.14 24.74
C LEU A 142 -32.37 -17.34 25.35
N ASP A 143 -31.44 -17.90 24.58
CA ASP A 143 -30.48 -18.87 25.09
C ASP A 143 -29.15 -18.15 25.38
N GLU A 144 -28.91 -17.87 26.66
CA GLU A 144 -27.71 -17.18 27.11
C GLU A 144 -26.41 -17.93 26.74
N LYS A 145 -26.44 -19.26 26.61
CA LYS A 145 -25.25 -20.02 26.21
C LYS A 145 -24.88 -19.74 24.76
N LEU A 146 -25.88 -19.63 23.88
CA LEU A 146 -25.66 -19.30 22.47
C LEU A 146 -25.19 -17.85 22.30
N ILE A 147 -25.76 -16.92 23.08
CA ILE A 147 -25.30 -15.53 23.11
C ILE A 147 -23.85 -15.46 23.57
N ASN A 148 -23.50 -16.09 24.69
CA ASN A 148 -22.14 -16.09 25.22
C ASN A 148 -21.14 -16.71 24.23
N ARG A 149 -21.54 -17.75 23.51
CA ARG A 149 -20.69 -18.35 22.46
C ARG A 149 -20.45 -17.38 21.30
N ALA A 150 -21.46 -16.61 20.91
CA ALA A 150 -21.34 -15.63 19.83
C ALA A 150 -20.53 -14.39 20.28
N THR A 151 -20.72 -13.90 21.50
CA THR A 151 -19.94 -12.78 22.06
C THR A 151 -18.48 -13.16 22.26
N ASN A 152 -18.18 -14.35 22.79
CA ASN A 152 -16.79 -14.81 22.93
C ASN A 152 -16.06 -14.91 21.57
N LEU A 153 -16.79 -15.30 20.52
CA LEU A 153 -16.26 -15.33 19.16
C LEU A 153 -15.97 -13.91 18.64
N LEU A 154 -16.82 -12.94 18.94
CA LEU A 154 -16.59 -11.53 18.60
C LEU A 154 -15.41 -10.92 19.35
N ASP A 155 -15.27 -11.22 20.64
CA ASP A 155 -14.16 -10.75 21.47
C ASP A 155 -12.82 -11.32 20.96
N GLY A 156 -12.82 -12.57 20.52
CA GLY A 156 -11.65 -13.20 19.88
C GLY A 156 -11.27 -12.58 18.52
N PHE A 157 -12.23 -12.02 17.78
CA PHE A 157 -11.93 -11.29 16.54
C PHE A 157 -11.35 -9.90 16.78
N ASN A 158 -11.72 -9.24 17.88
CA ASN A 158 -11.33 -7.86 18.15
C ASN A 158 -9.92 -7.68 18.76
N MET A 159 -9.28 -8.74 19.28
CA MET A 159 -8.01 -8.60 20.01
C MET A 159 -6.77 -9.27 19.40
N GLU A 160 -6.85 -10.24 18.48
CA GLU A 160 -5.65 -11.06 18.20
C GLU A 160 -5.43 -11.57 16.76
N MET A 161 -6.29 -11.27 15.78
CA MET A 161 -6.09 -11.77 14.40
C MET A 161 -5.58 -10.75 13.38
N THR A 162 -5.41 -9.49 13.75
CA THR A 162 -4.87 -8.49 12.84
C THR A 162 -3.34 -8.58 12.84
N MET A 163 -2.80 -9.09 11.73
CA MET A 163 -1.47 -8.84 11.14
C MET A 163 -0.50 -10.03 11.07
N ASN A 164 -0.47 -10.98 12.01
CA ASN A 164 0.69 -11.91 12.08
C ASN A 164 0.50 -13.36 11.60
N GLU A 165 -0.70 -13.95 11.61
CA GLU A 165 -0.80 -15.42 11.40
C GLU A 165 -1.48 -15.90 10.12
N VAL A 166 -2.10 -15.02 9.34
CA VAL A 166 -2.66 -15.44 8.05
C VAL A 166 -1.64 -15.16 6.94
N GLN A 167 -0.49 -15.82 7.03
CA GLN A 167 0.31 -16.14 5.84
C GLN A 167 -0.50 -17.15 5.02
N VAL A 168 -1.53 -16.67 4.31
CA VAL A 168 -2.03 -17.44 3.17
C VAL A 168 -0.82 -17.51 2.24
N GLN A 169 -0.21 -18.69 2.11
CA GLN A 169 0.64 -19.00 0.98
C GLN A 169 -0.24 -18.77 -0.24
N SER A 170 -0.15 -17.58 -0.81
CA SER A 170 -0.71 -17.29 -2.09
C SER A 170 -0.02 -18.26 -3.05
N ASN A 171 -0.74 -19.27 -3.51
CA ASN A 171 -0.34 -20.09 -4.67
C ASN A 171 -0.33 -19.26 -5.96
N VAL A 172 -0.39 -17.93 -5.86
CA VAL A 172 0.02 -17.03 -6.92
C VAL A 172 1.50 -17.33 -7.10
N ILE A 173 1.81 -18.01 -8.20
CA ILE A 173 3.17 -18.17 -8.71
C ILE A 173 3.89 -16.87 -8.37
N PRO A 174 4.96 -16.89 -7.56
CA PRO A 174 5.74 -15.68 -7.41
C PRO A 174 6.12 -15.32 -8.84
N CYS A 175 5.58 -14.21 -9.36
CA CYS A 175 6.32 -13.46 -10.36
C CYS A 175 7.67 -13.36 -9.69
N LYS A 176 8.63 -14.13 -10.24
CA LYS A 176 9.96 -14.30 -9.66
C LYS A 176 10.30 -12.92 -9.14
N ASN A 177 10.66 -12.81 -7.85
CA ASN A 177 11.42 -11.65 -7.36
C ASN A 177 12.28 -11.21 -8.54
N ASP A 178 12.28 -9.93 -8.93
CA ASP A 178 13.02 -9.40 -10.08
C ASP A 178 14.50 -9.80 -10.00
N VAL A 179 14.76 -11.06 -10.30
CA VAL A 179 16.03 -11.72 -10.43
C VAL A 179 16.29 -11.45 -11.89
N SER A 180 16.97 -10.33 -12.10
CA SER A 180 17.90 -10.13 -13.21
C SER A 180 17.46 -10.85 -14.48
N THR A 181 16.41 -10.32 -15.13
CA THR A 181 16.29 -10.62 -16.55
C THR A 181 17.48 -9.98 -17.25
N PRO A 182 18.07 -10.61 -18.28
CA PRO A 182 19.20 -10.05 -19.02
C PRO A 182 18.88 -8.72 -19.73
N PHE A 183 17.66 -8.21 -19.61
CA PHE A 183 17.17 -6.96 -20.19
C PHE A 183 16.59 -5.96 -19.17
N ASN A 184 16.56 -6.31 -17.87
CA ASN A 184 16.12 -5.41 -16.78
C ASN A 184 17.03 -5.52 -15.55
N GLY A 185 18.32 -5.81 -15.76
CA GLY A 185 19.30 -5.64 -14.71
C GLY A 185 19.31 -4.17 -14.30
N LYS A 186 19.30 -3.91 -12.99
CA LYS A 186 20.10 -2.78 -12.49
C LYS A 186 21.44 -2.93 -13.19
N THR A 187 21.72 -2.05 -14.13
CA THR A 187 23.04 -2.02 -14.72
C THR A 187 23.99 -1.69 -13.58
N GLU A 188 24.95 -2.57 -13.30
CA GLU A 188 25.89 -2.38 -12.20
C GLU A 188 27.20 -1.80 -12.76
N GLY A 189 27.91 -1.04 -11.94
CA GLY A 189 29.17 -0.42 -12.34
C GLY A 189 28.98 0.70 -13.37
N ILE A 190 29.74 0.65 -14.48
CA ILE A 190 29.79 1.75 -15.46
C ILE A 190 28.46 1.97 -16.19
N ASP A 191 27.69 0.92 -16.42
CA ASP A 191 26.41 1.03 -17.13
C ASP A 191 25.27 1.47 -16.19
N GLU A 192 25.51 1.65 -14.90
CA GLU A 192 24.50 2.10 -13.93
C GLU A 192 23.85 3.42 -14.39
N GLY A 193 22.51 3.43 -14.41
CA GLY A 193 21.72 4.56 -14.91
C GLY A 193 21.73 4.78 -16.42
N LYS A 194 22.23 3.83 -17.23
CA LYS A 194 22.22 3.91 -18.71
C LYS A 194 20.85 4.12 -19.34
N PHE A 195 19.80 3.62 -18.68
CA PHE A 195 18.41 3.79 -19.11
C PHE A 195 17.66 4.83 -18.26
N ASP A 196 18.36 5.54 -17.39
CA ASP A 196 17.79 6.61 -16.58
C ASP A 196 17.68 7.91 -17.41
N GLN A 197 16.60 8.66 -17.22
CA GLN A 197 16.42 9.98 -17.81
C GLN A 197 17.29 11.03 -17.10
N ARG A 198 17.64 10.79 -15.84
CA ARG A 198 18.52 11.65 -15.04
C ARG A 198 19.95 11.14 -15.09
N TRP A 199 20.90 12.07 -14.96
CA TRP A 199 22.31 11.70 -14.86
C TRP A 199 22.55 10.99 -13.53
N ILE A 200 23.04 9.75 -13.58
CA ILE A 200 23.15 8.86 -12.40
C ILE A 200 23.98 9.46 -11.26
N VAL A 201 24.97 10.29 -11.60
CA VAL A 201 25.85 10.98 -10.64
C VAL A 201 25.07 11.97 -9.77
N GLU A 202 23.95 12.51 -10.26
CA GLU A 202 23.10 13.45 -9.54
C GLU A 202 22.53 12.85 -8.24
N TYR A 203 22.26 11.54 -8.22
CA TYR A 203 21.79 10.83 -7.02
C TYR A 203 22.84 10.78 -5.90
N TYR A 204 24.12 10.95 -6.24
CA TYR A 204 25.25 10.93 -5.31
C TYR A 204 25.87 12.32 -5.12
N ARG A 205 25.21 13.37 -5.61
CA ARG A 205 25.79 14.71 -5.71
C ARG A 205 26.07 15.34 -4.35
N GLU A 206 25.15 15.23 -3.40
CA GLU A 206 25.26 15.87 -2.08
C GLU A 206 26.56 15.54 -1.32
N PRO A 207 26.98 14.26 -1.16
CA PRO A 207 28.26 13.95 -0.51
C PRO A 207 29.48 14.41 -1.34
N PHE A 208 29.39 14.41 -2.67
CA PHE A 208 30.49 14.83 -3.53
C PHE A 208 30.68 16.34 -3.51
N ASP A 209 29.59 17.11 -3.53
CA ASP A 209 29.62 18.57 -3.43
C ASP A 209 30.15 19.02 -2.07
N ASN A 210 29.85 18.29 -0.99
CA ASN A 210 30.44 18.56 0.32
C ASN A 210 31.97 18.41 0.30
N ILE A 211 32.50 17.41 -0.39
CA ILE A 211 33.95 17.22 -0.54
C ILE A 211 34.52 18.32 -1.44
N PHE A 212 33.90 18.55 -2.60
CA PHE A 212 34.27 19.60 -3.55
C PHE A 212 34.34 20.99 -2.89
N ASN A 213 33.40 21.28 -2.00
CA ASN A 213 33.33 22.56 -1.31
C ASN A 213 34.47 22.78 -0.31
N ASN A 214 34.99 21.71 0.27
CA ASN A 214 36.08 21.73 1.24
C ASN A 214 37.48 21.70 0.60
N LEU A 215 37.59 21.52 -0.72
CA LEU A 215 38.87 21.49 -1.44
C LEU A 215 39.32 22.88 -1.88
N ALA A 216 40.64 23.03 -2.04
CA ALA A 216 41.25 24.23 -2.59
C ALA A 216 40.86 24.42 -4.08
N LYS A 217 40.23 25.55 -4.38
CA LYS A 217 39.68 25.89 -5.70
C LYS A 217 40.37 27.12 -6.29
N ASN A 218 40.56 27.13 -7.61
CA ASN A 218 40.95 28.29 -8.40
C ASN A 218 39.79 28.64 -9.33
N ASP A 219 39.20 29.82 -9.15
CA ASP A 219 38.05 30.31 -9.93
C ASP A 219 36.86 29.32 -10.00
N GLY A 220 36.54 28.70 -8.87
CA GLY A 220 35.43 27.74 -8.77
C GLY A 220 35.73 26.33 -9.28
N LYS A 221 36.91 26.08 -9.87
CA LYS A 221 37.37 24.74 -10.28
C LYS A 221 38.46 24.19 -9.35
N VAL A 222 38.50 22.88 -9.15
CA VAL A 222 39.51 22.22 -8.32
C VAL A 222 40.78 21.96 -9.12
N ILE A 223 41.93 22.30 -8.55
CA ILE A 223 43.25 22.09 -9.18
C ILE A 223 43.63 20.61 -9.10
N ARG A 224 44.32 20.11 -10.12
CA ARG A 224 44.85 18.73 -10.19
C ARG A 224 45.56 18.24 -8.93
N THR A 225 46.36 19.08 -8.28
CA THR A 225 47.07 18.70 -7.06
C THR A 225 46.12 18.43 -5.90
N ALA A 226 45.14 19.32 -5.68
CA ALA A 226 44.16 19.21 -4.61
C ALA A 226 43.21 18.01 -4.82
N ALA A 227 42.70 17.82 -6.03
CA ALA A 227 41.86 16.66 -6.34
C ALA A 227 42.63 15.34 -6.26
N LYS A 228 43.91 15.32 -6.67
CA LYS A 228 44.76 14.11 -6.52
C LYS A 228 44.97 13.72 -5.05
N GLU A 229 45.17 14.68 -4.15
CA GLU A 229 45.27 14.42 -2.71
C GLU A 229 43.99 13.79 -2.15
N GLU A 230 42.82 14.27 -2.59
CA GLU A 230 41.53 13.68 -2.21
C GLU A 230 41.38 12.26 -2.78
N PHE A 231 41.68 12.07 -4.06
CA PHE A 231 41.55 10.77 -4.72
C PHE A 231 42.49 9.72 -4.12
N LEU A 232 43.67 10.11 -3.62
CA LEU A 232 44.60 9.19 -2.95
C LEU A 232 44.02 8.58 -1.66
N LYS A 233 43.06 9.24 -1.00
CA LYS A 233 42.38 8.69 0.19
C LYS A 233 41.58 7.42 -0.13
N SER A 234 41.17 7.24 -1.39
CA SER A 234 40.50 6.01 -1.87
C SER A 234 41.41 4.77 -1.89
N LYS A 235 42.73 4.94 -1.71
CA LYS A 235 43.74 3.87 -1.76
C LYS A 235 43.84 3.12 -3.10
N LEU A 236 43.32 3.71 -4.18
CA LEU A 236 43.46 3.17 -5.52
C LEU A 236 44.88 3.40 -6.08
N PRO A 237 45.39 2.53 -6.98
CA PRO A 237 46.68 2.74 -7.64
C PRO A 237 46.73 4.05 -8.43
N ASN A 238 47.90 4.72 -8.43
CA ASN A 238 48.12 5.97 -9.16
C ASN A 238 47.79 5.88 -10.67
N SER A 239 48.00 4.70 -11.28
CA SER A 239 47.64 4.44 -12.67
C SER A 239 46.14 4.50 -12.91
N VAL A 240 45.34 4.00 -11.97
CA VAL A 240 43.87 4.01 -12.01
C VAL A 240 43.34 5.42 -11.78
N LEU A 241 43.88 6.14 -10.79
CA LEU A 241 43.50 7.53 -10.53
C LEU A 241 43.81 8.45 -11.72
N SER A 242 44.92 8.19 -12.42
CA SER A 242 45.27 8.91 -13.65
C SER A 242 44.29 8.61 -14.79
N LYS A 243 43.76 7.38 -14.88
CA LYS A 243 42.71 7.01 -15.84
C LYS A 243 41.38 7.70 -15.51
N ILE A 244 40.99 7.70 -14.23
CA ILE A 244 39.77 8.39 -13.77
C ILE A 244 39.84 9.88 -14.07
N TRP A 245 40.99 10.52 -13.81
CA TRP A 245 41.18 11.93 -14.15
C TRP A 245 40.89 12.20 -15.62
N LYS A 246 41.52 11.43 -16.52
CA LYS A 246 41.33 11.60 -17.97
C LYS A 246 39.89 11.35 -18.44
N LEU A 247 39.13 10.55 -17.70
CA LEU A 247 37.72 10.30 -18.00
C LEU A 247 36.81 11.38 -17.42
N ALA A 248 37.24 12.11 -16.40
CA ALA A 248 36.44 13.14 -15.74
C ALA A 248 36.67 14.54 -16.32
N ASP A 249 37.91 14.87 -16.66
CA ASP A 249 38.36 16.13 -17.27
C ASP A 249 37.92 16.17 -18.75
N GLN A 250 36.68 16.58 -19.00
CA GLN A 250 36.06 16.50 -20.35
C GLN A 250 36.46 17.66 -21.25
N ASP A 251 36.81 18.81 -20.68
CA ASP A 251 37.28 19.98 -21.43
C ASP A 251 38.81 20.08 -21.55
N GLU A 252 39.54 19.12 -20.98
CA GLU A 252 41.01 19.00 -20.99
C GLU A 252 41.75 20.25 -20.48
N ASP A 253 41.10 21.05 -19.63
CA ASP A 253 41.67 22.29 -19.10
C ASP A 253 42.61 22.04 -17.90
N GLY A 254 42.66 20.79 -17.41
CA GLY A 254 43.52 20.36 -16.31
C GLY A 254 43.04 20.77 -14.93
N LEU A 255 41.82 21.30 -14.84
CA LEU A 255 41.05 21.60 -13.64
C LEU A 255 39.78 20.73 -13.65
N LEU A 256 39.05 20.65 -12.54
CA LEU A 256 37.75 19.96 -12.50
C LEU A 256 36.68 20.91 -11.98
N ASP A 257 35.61 21.10 -12.75
CA ASP A 257 34.40 21.77 -12.25
C ASP A 257 33.57 20.86 -11.31
N SER A 258 32.44 21.36 -10.79
CA SER A 258 31.61 20.61 -9.84
C SER A 258 31.05 19.31 -10.45
N ASP A 259 30.66 19.33 -11.72
CA ASP A 259 30.10 18.14 -12.37
C ASP A 259 31.22 17.14 -12.72
N GLU A 260 32.36 17.63 -13.22
CA GLU A 260 33.52 16.78 -13.51
C GLU A 260 34.11 16.14 -12.25
N PHE A 261 34.13 16.88 -11.14
CA PHE A 261 34.53 16.34 -9.84
C PHE A 261 33.55 15.27 -9.33
N ALA A 262 32.25 15.53 -9.43
CA ALA A 262 31.22 14.55 -9.07
C ALA A 262 31.34 13.27 -9.92
N LEU A 263 31.61 13.41 -11.22
CA LEU A 263 31.89 12.30 -12.12
C LEU A 263 33.13 11.50 -11.69
N ALA A 264 34.23 12.19 -11.35
CA ALA A 264 35.45 11.54 -10.88
C ALA A 264 35.21 10.74 -9.59
N MET A 265 34.47 11.30 -8.63
CA MET A 265 34.12 10.63 -7.38
C MET A 265 33.20 9.41 -7.61
N TYR A 266 32.27 9.52 -8.55
CA TYR A 266 31.43 8.41 -8.96
C TYR A 266 32.23 7.27 -9.62
N LEU A 267 33.19 7.57 -10.49
CA LEU A 267 34.09 6.57 -11.08
C LEU A 267 34.99 5.89 -10.03
N ILE A 268 35.42 6.62 -9.00
CA ILE A 268 36.13 6.04 -7.85
C ILE A 268 35.24 5.07 -7.09
N LYS A 269 33.98 5.44 -6.80
CA LYS A 269 32.98 4.56 -6.17
C LYS A 269 32.81 3.26 -6.96
N ILE A 270 32.54 3.36 -8.26
CA ILE A 270 32.41 2.20 -9.16
C ILE A 270 33.64 1.29 -9.09
N LYS A 271 34.84 1.88 -9.07
CA LYS A 271 36.08 1.11 -9.02
C LYS A 271 36.30 0.42 -7.66
N LEU A 272 35.91 1.06 -6.56
CA LEU A 272 35.95 0.48 -5.21
C LEU A 272 34.94 -0.67 -5.05
N GLU A 273 33.81 -0.60 -5.76
CA GLU A 273 32.80 -1.66 -5.84
C GLU A 273 33.26 -2.86 -6.69
N GLY A 274 34.47 -2.80 -7.27
CA GLY A 274 35.10 -3.91 -7.99
C GLY A 274 34.88 -3.89 -9.51
N SER A 275 34.20 -2.87 -10.05
CA SER A 275 33.98 -2.74 -11.49
C SER A 275 35.23 -2.23 -12.22
N GLU A 276 35.39 -2.61 -13.49
CA GLU A 276 36.44 -2.06 -14.35
C GLU A 276 36.07 -0.64 -14.80
N LEU A 277 37.05 0.12 -15.31
CA LEU A 277 36.84 1.48 -15.82
C LEU A 277 36.88 1.45 -17.35
N PRO A 278 35.98 2.17 -18.04
CA PRO A 278 35.91 2.13 -19.50
C PRO A 278 37.13 2.83 -20.10
N ASP A 279 37.46 2.53 -21.35
CA ASP A 279 38.54 3.23 -22.07
C ASP A 279 38.10 4.59 -22.60
N SER A 280 36.80 4.78 -22.79
CA SER A 280 36.16 6.04 -23.18
C SER A 280 34.89 6.26 -22.36
N LEU A 281 34.61 7.50 -21.95
CA LEU A 281 33.43 7.80 -21.16
C LEU A 281 32.14 7.55 -21.98
N PRO A 282 31.21 6.70 -21.51
CA PRO A 282 29.97 6.44 -22.22
C PRO A 282 29.00 7.62 -22.12
N LYS A 283 28.15 7.79 -23.14
CA LYS A 283 27.29 8.98 -23.31
C LYS A 283 26.31 9.24 -22.15
N HIS A 284 25.89 8.19 -21.44
CA HIS A 284 24.96 8.33 -20.30
C HIS A 284 25.64 8.90 -19.05
N LEU A 285 26.97 8.82 -18.95
CA LEU A 285 27.75 9.39 -17.84
C LEU A 285 28.27 10.81 -18.12
N LEU A 286 28.04 11.36 -19.32
CA LEU A 286 28.45 12.73 -19.64
C LEU A 286 27.74 13.74 -18.71
N PRO A 287 28.48 14.67 -18.09
CA PRO A 287 27.92 15.77 -17.33
C PRO A 287 26.86 16.53 -18.15
N PRO A 288 25.70 16.88 -17.56
CA PRO A 288 24.65 17.64 -18.25
C PRO A 288 25.15 18.97 -18.81
N SER A 289 26.12 19.60 -18.14
CA SER A 289 26.77 20.85 -18.54
C SER A 289 27.68 20.72 -19.77
N LYS A 290 28.08 19.50 -20.14
CA LYS A 290 29.02 19.20 -21.24
C LYS A 290 28.39 18.34 -22.35
N LYS A 291 27.07 18.13 -22.33
CA LYS A 291 26.32 17.37 -23.34
C LYS A 291 26.05 18.17 -24.61
#